data_AF-A0A534L8F0-F1
#
_entry.id   AF-A0A534L8F0-F1
#
_cell.length_a   1.000
_cell.length_b   1.000
_cell.length_c   1.000
_cell.angle_alpha   90.00
_cell.angle_beta   90.00
_cell.angle_gamma   90.00
#
_symmetry.space_group_name_H-M   'P 1'
#
loop_
_entity.id
_entity.type
_entity.pdbx_description
1 polymer ?
#
loop_
_entity_poly.entity_id
_entity_poly.type
_entity_poly.pdbx_seq_one_letter_code
_entity_poly.pdbx_strand_id
1 'polypeptide(L)'
;MSISLPTYTRREMPLLGRRHRLRAIIVTGLRREFKRPATLVATAVGVGLVLVSSIVIVLFLGAFLPGQTRDLSFFFVPASNGAILFFVTLMASVVGSALIADDLNSMALTLYLSRPITHADYLIAKAAILAPLISMIAVLPLVLTPFVAALLGLFAWTIALEAIGLSVLLGLLFTAFYTSVTLLLSSLTTRKSYAAAGVFAVTFGLTIPADILASSIGNSALLYVSPWEDYLALARAAFGASGNQLDWPWALAILLVATVVASLFTYLRMKAVEVVSG
;
A
#
# COMPACT_ATOMS: atom_id res chain seq x y z
N MET A 1 -26.27 56.35 -11.80
CA MET A 1 -26.28 54.87 -11.69
C MET A 1 -25.68 54.50 -10.35
N SER A 2 -26.47 54.08 -9.35
CA SER A 2 -25.95 53.53 -8.11
C SER A 2 -25.72 52.03 -8.29
N ILE A 3 -24.49 51.58 -8.09
CA ILE A 3 -24.14 50.15 -8.08
C ILE A 3 -24.52 49.64 -6.68
N SER A 4 -25.59 48.85 -6.59
CA SER A 4 -25.89 48.12 -5.35
C SER A 4 -24.86 47.02 -5.17
N LEU A 5 -24.07 47.11 -4.09
CA LEU A 5 -23.14 46.04 -3.73
C LEU A 5 -23.95 44.79 -3.32
N PRO A 6 -23.51 43.58 -3.73
CA PRO A 6 -24.18 42.36 -3.32
C PRO A 6 -24.15 42.23 -1.80
N THR A 7 -25.31 42.04 -1.19
CA THR A 7 -25.48 41.89 0.25
C THR A 7 -24.85 40.57 0.69
N TYR A 8 -23.69 40.63 1.34
CA TYR A 8 -23.01 39.44 1.86
C TYR A 8 -23.71 38.96 3.13
N THR A 9 -24.53 37.92 3.04
CA THR A 9 -25.07 37.22 4.21
C THR A 9 -24.05 36.17 4.67
N ARG A 10 -23.48 36.39 5.85
CA ARG A 10 -22.58 35.42 6.49
C ARG A 10 -23.38 34.17 6.82
N ARG A 11 -23.15 33.08 6.08
CA ARG A 11 -23.76 31.78 6.38
C ARG A 11 -23.09 31.20 7.62
N GLU A 12 -23.78 31.23 8.75
CA GLU A 12 -23.33 30.55 9.96
C GLU A 12 -23.48 29.04 9.77
N MET A 13 -22.37 28.34 9.58
CA MET A 13 -22.35 26.89 9.60
C MET A 13 -22.05 26.42 11.03
N PRO A 14 -22.83 25.47 11.58
CA PRO A 14 -22.54 24.92 12.90
C PRO A 14 -21.14 24.30 12.92
N LEU A 15 -20.41 24.49 14.02
CA LEU A 15 -19.07 23.92 14.20
C LEU A 15 -19.18 22.40 14.32
N LEU A 16 -18.97 21.69 13.21
CA LEU A 16 -19.02 20.22 13.17
C LEU A 16 -17.90 19.62 14.04
N GLY A 17 -18.18 18.50 14.70
CA GLY A 17 -17.21 17.81 15.57
C GLY A 17 -16.00 17.22 14.82
N ARG A 18 -14.92 16.93 15.55
CA ARG A 18 -13.63 16.38 15.03
C ARG A 18 -13.81 15.15 14.12
N ARG A 19 -14.62 14.17 14.56
CA ARG A 19 -14.90 12.94 13.80
C ARG A 19 -15.55 13.21 12.43
N HIS A 20 -16.47 14.16 12.37
CA HIS A 20 -17.17 14.49 11.13
C HIS A 20 -16.21 15.13 10.10
N ARG A 21 -15.28 15.96 10.57
CA ARG A 21 -14.26 16.59 9.71
C ARG A 21 -13.26 15.56 9.19
N LEU A 22 -12.79 14.66 10.04
CA LEU A 22 -11.92 13.54 9.63
C LEU A 22 -12.61 12.70 8.55
N ARG A 23 -13.86 12.29 8.79
CA ARG A 23 -14.65 11.53 7.82
C ARG A 23 -14.84 12.29 6.51
N ALA A 24 -15.04 13.61 6.57
CA ALA A 24 -15.16 14.43 5.37
C ALA A 24 -13.89 14.35 4.51
N ILE A 25 -12.70 14.48 5.11
CA ILE A 25 -11.41 14.36 4.37
C ILE A 25 -11.28 12.98 3.73
N ILE A 26 -11.58 11.91 4.48
CA ILE A 26 -11.46 10.54 3.99
C ILE A 26 -12.43 10.28 2.84
N VAL A 27 -13.72 10.63 3.00
CA VAL A 27 -14.75 10.34 2.01
C VAL A 27 -14.56 11.18 0.74
N THR A 28 -14.22 12.47 0.87
CA THR A 28 -13.95 13.31 -0.31
C THR A 28 -12.68 12.88 -1.03
N GLY A 29 -11.63 12.53 -0.28
CA GLY A 29 -10.39 11.98 -0.82
C GLY A 29 -10.62 10.67 -1.57
N LEU A 30 -11.23 9.68 -0.93
CA LEU A 30 -11.57 8.40 -1.58
C LEU A 30 -12.44 8.62 -2.81
N ARG A 31 -13.51 9.43 -2.73
CA ARG A 31 -14.38 9.72 -3.87
C ARG A 31 -13.61 10.37 -5.03
N ARG A 32 -12.67 11.26 -4.73
CA ARG A 32 -11.80 11.87 -5.73
C ARG A 32 -10.95 10.81 -6.40
N GLU A 33 -10.25 9.99 -5.63
CA GLU A 33 -9.32 8.98 -6.18
C GLU A 33 -10.04 7.86 -6.93
N PHE A 34 -11.18 7.36 -6.45
CA PHE A 34 -11.99 6.37 -7.17
C PHE A 34 -12.59 6.90 -8.49
N LYS A 35 -12.68 8.22 -8.67
CA LYS A 35 -13.13 8.82 -9.93
C LYS A 35 -11.98 9.11 -10.90
N ARG A 36 -10.72 8.97 -10.47
CA ARG A 36 -9.57 9.20 -11.35
C ARG A 36 -9.40 8.00 -12.29
N PRO A 37 -9.34 8.21 -13.62
CA PRO A 37 -9.22 7.12 -14.57
C PRO A 37 -7.92 6.35 -14.36
N ALA A 38 -6.82 7.03 -14.03
CA ALA A 38 -5.54 6.38 -13.74
C ALA A 38 -5.62 5.39 -12.57
N THR A 39 -6.34 5.75 -11.49
CA THR A 39 -6.55 4.87 -10.33
C THR A 39 -7.41 3.66 -10.71
N LEU A 40 -8.51 3.88 -11.43
CA LEU A 40 -9.38 2.80 -11.89
C LEU A 40 -8.64 1.82 -12.82
N VAL A 41 -7.86 2.34 -13.77
CA VAL A 41 -7.06 1.51 -14.70
C VAL A 41 -5.98 0.75 -13.93
N ALA A 42 -5.23 1.41 -13.05
CA ALA A 42 -4.20 0.74 -12.25
C ALA A 42 -4.78 -0.38 -11.36
N THR A 43 -5.93 -0.13 -10.71
CA THR A 43 -6.61 -1.16 -9.91
C THR A 43 -7.14 -2.28 -10.81
N ALA A 44 -7.87 -1.98 -11.88
CA ALA A 44 -8.49 -2.99 -12.72
C ALA A 44 -7.45 -3.87 -13.41
N VAL A 45 -6.40 -3.28 -13.97
CA VAL A 45 -5.30 -4.02 -14.63
C VAL A 45 -4.48 -4.77 -13.59
N GLY A 46 -4.13 -4.14 -12.46
CA GLY A 46 -3.33 -4.79 -11.42
C GLY A 46 -4.04 -5.99 -10.79
N VAL A 47 -5.28 -5.79 -10.32
CA VAL A 47 -6.10 -6.87 -9.78
C VAL A 47 -6.38 -7.93 -10.83
N GLY A 48 -6.77 -7.51 -12.05
CA GLY A 48 -7.08 -8.42 -13.14
C GLY A 48 -5.89 -9.30 -13.51
N LEU A 49 -4.71 -8.70 -13.74
CA LEU A 49 -3.51 -9.45 -14.11
C LEU A 49 -3.06 -10.41 -13.01
N VAL A 50 -2.97 -9.94 -11.76
CA VAL A 50 -2.54 -10.78 -10.63
C VAL A 50 -3.53 -11.91 -10.40
N LEU A 51 -4.83 -11.62 -10.41
CA LEU A 51 -5.87 -12.62 -10.17
C LEU A 51 -5.95 -13.64 -11.31
N VAL A 52 -5.97 -13.19 -12.56
CA VAL A 52 -6.05 -14.07 -13.73
C VAL A 52 -4.82 -14.97 -13.81
N SER A 53 -3.62 -14.40 -13.65
CA SER A 53 -2.38 -15.21 -13.66
C SER A 53 -2.38 -16.25 -12.53
N SER A 54 -2.82 -15.86 -11.32
CA SER A 54 -2.91 -16.79 -10.19
C SER A 54 -3.93 -17.91 -10.43
N ILE A 55 -5.12 -17.58 -10.93
CA ILE A 55 -6.16 -18.57 -11.26
C ILE A 55 -5.69 -19.51 -12.37
N VAL A 56 -5.02 -19.00 -13.40
CA VAL A 56 -4.46 -19.83 -14.48
C VAL A 56 -3.46 -20.84 -13.92
N ILE A 57 -2.56 -20.42 -13.03
CA ILE A 57 -1.61 -21.32 -12.37
C ILE A 57 -2.34 -22.38 -11.53
N VAL A 58 -3.39 -21.99 -10.79
CA VAL A 58 -4.20 -22.92 -9.99
C VAL A 58 -4.87 -23.97 -10.89
N LEU A 59 -5.51 -23.54 -11.98
CA LEU A 59 -6.25 -24.40 -12.91
C LEU A 59 -5.34 -25.41 -13.60
N PHE A 60 -4.16 -24.97 -14.00
CA PHE A 60 -3.19 -25.76 -14.77
C PHE A 60 -2.00 -26.19 -13.90
N LEU A 61 -2.22 -26.39 -12.60
CA LEU A 61 -1.18 -26.73 -11.62
C LEU A 61 -0.31 -27.90 -12.10
N GLY A 62 -0.92 -28.99 -12.54
CA GLY A 62 -0.19 -30.18 -12.99
C GLY A 62 0.66 -29.97 -14.26
N ALA A 63 0.34 -28.96 -15.06
CA ALA A 63 1.10 -28.62 -16.26
C ALA A 63 2.24 -27.64 -15.96
N PHE A 64 2.00 -26.63 -15.10
CA PHE A 64 2.99 -25.62 -14.76
C PHE A 64 3.96 -26.05 -13.66
N LEU A 65 3.49 -26.80 -12.67
CA LEU A 65 4.24 -27.23 -11.49
C LEU A 65 4.04 -28.74 -11.26
N PRO A 66 4.60 -29.59 -12.15
CA PRO A 66 4.43 -31.03 -12.04
C PRO A 66 5.03 -31.54 -10.73
N GLY A 67 4.25 -32.35 -10.00
CA GLY A 67 4.66 -32.90 -8.70
C GLY A 67 4.41 -32.00 -7.49
N GLN A 68 3.91 -30.78 -7.68
CA GLN A 68 3.49 -29.91 -6.58
C GLN A 68 2.26 -30.49 -5.87
N THR A 69 2.35 -30.63 -4.55
CA THR A 69 1.24 -31.05 -3.68
C THR A 69 0.17 -29.95 -3.61
N ARG A 70 -1.10 -30.36 -3.51
CA ARG A 70 -2.23 -29.44 -3.31
C ARG A 70 -2.43 -29.12 -1.83
N ASP A 71 -1.37 -28.63 -1.21
CA ASP A 71 -1.35 -28.20 0.18
C ASP A 71 -1.27 -26.68 0.30
N LEU A 72 -1.12 -26.18 1.53
CA LEU A 72 -1.03 -24.75 1.82
C LEU A 72 0.15 -24.06 1.11
N SER A 73 1.25 -24.80 0.88
CA SER A 73 2.49 -24.25 0.33
C SER A 73 2.33 -23.70 -1.08
N PHE A 74 1.36 -24.24 -1.84
CA PHE A 74 1.02 -23.75 -3.17
C PHE A 74 0.65 -22.26 -3.19
N PHE A 75 -0.02 -21.76 -2.14
CA PHE A 75 -0.48 -20.36 -2.10
C PHE A 75 0.66 -19.34 -1.94
N PHE A 76 1.89 -19.80 -1.70
CA PHE A 76 3.07 -18.96 -1.86
C PHE A 76 3.24 -18.47 -3.31
N VAL A 77 2.89 -19.28 -4.32
CA VAL A 77 3.10 -18.92 -5.74
C VAL A 77 2.28 -17.66 -6.14
N PRO A 78 0.96 -17.60 -5.87
CA PRO A 78 0.20 -16.35 -6.01
C PRO A 78 0.76 -15.20 -5.17
N ALA A 79 1.19 -15.47 -3.93
CA ALA A 79 1.71 -14.43 -3.04
C ALA A 79 3.05 -13.86 -3.52
N SER A 80 3.86 -14.65 -4.24
CA SER A 80 5.16 -14.26 -4.79
C SER A 80 5.08 -13.66 -6.19
N ASN A 81 3.88 -13.35 -6.68
CA ASN A 81 3.70 -12.78 -8.01
C ASN A 81 4.26 -11.34 -8.06
N GLY A 82 5.36 -11.13 -8.77
CA GLY A 82 6.02 -9.82 -8.90
C GLY A 82 5.14 -8.71 -9.49
N ALA A 83 4.04 -9.06 -10.18
CA ALA A 83 3.05 -8.06 -10.59
C ALA A 83 2.40 -7.35 -9.39
N ILE A 84 2.27 -8.01 -8.23
CA ILE A 84 1.78 -7.37 -7.00
C ILE A 84 2.69 -6.20 -6.61
N LEU A 85 4.01 -6.45 -6.54
CA LEU A 85 5.00 -5.41 -6.22
C LEU A 85 4.88 -4.21 -7.17
N PHE A 86 4.84 -4.49 -8.47
CA PHE A 86 4.74 -3.45 -9.49
C PHE A 86 3.46 -2.62 -9.36
N PHE A 87 2.29 -3.25 -9.28
CA PHE A 87 1.01 -2.54 -9.23
C PHE A 87 0.76 -1.85 -7.89
N VAL A 88 1.25 -2.41 -6.77
CA VAL A 88 1.24 -1.72 -5.47
C VAL A 88 2.10 -0.46 -5.54
N THR A 89 3.32 -0.56 -6.09
CA THR A 89 4.22 0.60 -6.27
C THR A 89 3.62 1.65 -7.21
N LEU A 90 3.00 1.20 -8.31
CA LEU A 90 2.30 2.07 -9.24
C LEU A 90 1.14 2.81 -8.57
N MET A 91 0.30 2.10 -7.80
CA MET A 91 -0.83 2.70 -7.08
C MET A 91 -0.35 3.72 -6.03
N ALA A 92 0.64 3.32 -5.23
CA ALA A 92 1.33 4.18 -4.27
C ALA A 92 1.88 5.46 -4.94
N SER A 93 2.52 5.31 -6.09
CA SER A 93 3.10 6.41 -6.84
C SER A 93 2.05 7.32 -7.49
N VAL A 94 1.00 6.78 -8.11
CA VAL A 94 -0.03 7.57 -8.82
C VAL A 94 -0.96 8.33 -7.88
N VAL A 95 -1.30 7.72 -6.74
CA VAL A 95 -2.24 8.27 -5.77
C VAL A 95 -1.49 8.87 -4.59
N GLY A 96 -0.71 8.06 -3.90
CA GLY A 96 -0.12 8.42 -2.62
C GLY A 96 0.91 9.55 -2.70
N SER A 97 1.67 9.64 -3.79
CA SER A 97 2.68 10.71 -3.98
C SER A 97 2.10 12.12 -3.91
N ALA A 98 0.85 12.31 -4.34
CA ALA A 98 0.18 13.60 -4.39
C ALA A 98 -0.57 13.94 -3.10
N LEU A 99 -0.82 12.96 -2.21
CA LEU A 99 -1.72 13.13 -1.07
C LEU A 99 -1.27 14.19 -0.07
N ILE A 100 0.04 14.29 0.20
CA ILE A 100 0.63 15.30 1.07
C ILE A 100 1.34 16.37 0.24
N ALA A 101 2.04 15.99 -0.83
CA ALA A 101 2.78 16.92 -1.68
C ALA A 101 1.90 18.03 -2.26
N ASP A 102 0.69 17.72 -2.77
CA ASP A 102 -0.23 18.73 -3.30
C ASP A 102 -0.77 19.64 -2.17
N ASP A 103 -0.98 19.10 -0.97
CA ASP A 103 -1.42 19.89 0.19
C ASP A 103 -0.33 20.86 0.68
N LEU A 104 0.95 20.44 0.63
CA LEU A 104 2.10 21.29 0.93
C LEU A 104 2.27 22.38 -0.13
N ASN A 105 2.14 22.01 -1.42
CA ASN A 105 2.27 22.96 -2.53
C ASN A 105 1.18 24.04 -2.53
N SER A 106 -0.04 23.67 -2.14
CA SER A 106 -1.19 24.58 -2.09
C SER A 106 -1.41 25.25 -0.74
N MET A 107 -0.53 25.02 0.24
CA MET A 107 -0.70 25.47 1.63
C MET A 107 -2.03 25.03 2.27
N ALA A 108 -2.63 23.95 1.75
CA ALA A 108 -3.90 23.41 2.26
C ALA A 108 -3.73 22.80 3.66
N LEU A 109 -2.51 22.35 4.01
CA LEU A 109 -2.21 21.82 5.35
C LEU A 109 -2.55 22.85 6.45
N THR A 110 -2.14 24.10 6.28
CA THR A 110 -2.44 25.20 7.22
C THR A 110 -3.94 25.43 7.36
N LEU A 111 -4.69 25.33 6.26
CA LEU A 111 -6.15 25.44 6.28
C LEU A 111 -6.81 24.26 7.02
N TYR A 112 -6.30 23.04 6.88
CA TYR A 112 -6.79 21.89 7.65
C TYR A 112 -6.53 22.06 9.15
N LEU A 113 -5.35 22.58 9.53
CA LEU A 113 -4.92 22.73 10.92
C LEU A 113 -5.49 23.98 11.61
N SER A 114 -5.95 24.98 10.86
CA SER A 114 -6.76 26.09 11.41
C SER A 114 -8.09 25.62 12.03
N ARG A 115 -8.48 24.38 11.72
CA ARG A 115 -9.63 23.70 12.31
C ARG A 115 -9.13 22.78 13.44
N PRO A 116 -9.93 22.48 14.47
CA PRO A 116 -9.62 21.50 15.53
C PRO A 116 -9.44 20.07 15.00
N ILE A 117 -8.35 19.84 14.29
CA ILE A 117 -7.86 18.60 13.71
C ILE A 117 -6.38 18.54 14.03
N THR A 118 -5.90 17.41 14.54
CA THR A 118 -4.48 17.23 14.88
C THR A 118 -3.69 16.74 13.66
N HIS A 119 -2.37 16.89 13.68
CA HIS A 119 -1.47 16.28 12.67
C HIS A 119 -1.66 14.77 12.54
N ALA A 120 -1.90 14.07 13.66
CA ALA A 120 -2.17 12.64 13.66
C ALA A 120 -3.47 12.32 12.95
N ASP A 121 -4.55 13.08 13.20
CA ASP A 121 -5.82 12.91 12.47
C ASP A 121 -5.65 13.11 10.97
N TYR A 122 -4.90 14.14 10.58
CA TYR A 122 -4.61 14.42 9.18
C TYR A 122 -3.90 13.23 8.52
N LEU A 123 -2.84 12.71 9.15
CA LEU A 123 -2.09 11.57 8.61
C LEU A 123 -2.93 10.30 8.57
N ILE A 124 -3.73 10.02 9.60
CA ILE A 124 -4.67 8.91 9.62
C ILE A 124 -5.68 9.05 8.47
N ALA A 125 -6.18 10.27 8.20
CA ALA A 125 -7.08 10.50 7.08
C ALA A 125 -6.41 10.24 5.72
N LYS A 126 -5.16 10.66 5.53
CA LYS A 126 -4.40 10.39 4.30
C LYS A 126 -4.10 8.90 4.12
N ALA A 127 -3.70 8.22 5.19
CA ALA A 127 -3.51 6.77 5.19
C ALA A 127 -4.82 6.03 4.87
N ALA A 128 -5.95 6.46 5.43
CA ALA A 128 -7.27 5.88 5.17
C ALA A 128 -7.80 6.13 3.73
N ILE A 129 -7.19 7.05 2.97
CA ILE A 129 -7.46 7.20 1.54
C ILE A 129 -6.61 6.21 0.72
N LEU A 130 -5.32 6.09 1.05
CA LEU A 130 -4.38 5.29 0.27
C LEU A 130 -4.46 3.78 0.55
N ALA A 131 -4.55 3.40 1.83
CA ALA A 131 -4.51 2.00 2.25
C ALA A 131 -5.61 1.14 1.60
N PRO A 132 -6.88 1.58 1.50
CA PRO A 132 -7.90 0.81 0.79
C PRO A 132 -7.54 0.55 -0.68
N LEU A 133 -7.00 1.54 -1.38
CA LEU A 133 -6.63 1.42 -2.80
C LEU A 133 -5.46 0.45 -3.00
N ILE A 134 -4.45 0.50 -2.13
CA ILE A 134 -3.35 -0.47 -2.15
C ILE A 134 -3.86 -1.88 -1.78
N SER A 135 -4.74 -1.99 -0.78
CA SER A 135 -5.28 -3.29 -0.35
C SER A 135 -6.10 -3.99 -1.43
N MET A 136 -6.73 -3.24 -2.34
CA MET A 136 -7.42 -3.85 -3.48
C MET A 136 -6.46 -4.65 -4.35
N ILE A 137 -5.19 -4.26 -4.44
CA ILE A 137 -4.17 -4.97 -5.24
C ILE A 137 -3.43 -6.00 -4.39
N ALA A 138 -3.09 -5.67 -3.14
CA ALA A 138 -2.27 -6.51 -2.28
C ALA A 138 -3.05 -7.63 -1.57
N VAL A 139 -4.34 -7.44 -1.26
CA VAL A 139 -5.15 -8.40 -0.49
C VAL A 139 -6.12 -9.14 -1.40
N LEU A 140 -6.85 -8.42 -2.25
CA LEU A 140 -7.98 -8.99 -2.99
C LEU A 140 -7.60 -10.19 -3.87
N PRO A 141 -6.53 -10.15 -4.69
CA PRO A 141 -6.14 -11.29 -5.50
C PRO A 141 -5.69 -12.49 -4.67
N LEU A 142 -4.97 -12.24 -3.57
CA LEU A 142 -4.47 -13.29 -2.66
C LEU A 142 -5.59 -13.98 -1.87
N VAL A 143 -6.70 -13.29 -1.62
CA VAL A 143 -7.89 -13.86 -0.97
C VAL A 143 -8.78 -14.58 -1.99
N LEU A 144 -8.97 -13.99 -3.17
CA LEU A 144 -9.83 -14.58 -4.20
C LEU A 144 -9.24 -15.87 -4.79
N THR A 145 -7.92 -15.98 -4.86
CA THR A 145 -7.26 -17.17 -5.41
C THR A 145 -7.61 -18.47 -4.64
N PRO A 146 -7.37 -18.59 -3.32
CA PRO A 146 -7.79 -19.76 -2.54
C PRO A 146 -9.31 -19.95 -2.51
N PHE A 147 -10.08 -18.87 -2.49
CA PHE A 147 -11.54 -18.95 -2.55
C PHE A 147 -12.04 -19.61 -3.84
N VAL A 148 -11.54 -19.16 -4.99
CA VAL A 148 -11.87 -19.74 -6.30
C VAL A 148 -11.33 -21.17 -6.40
N ALA A 149 -10.13 -21.43 -5.89
CA ALA A 149 -9.54 -22.77 -5.90
C ALA A 149 -10.40 -23.81 -5.14
N ALA A 150 -10.96 -23.43 -3.99
CA ALA A 150 -11.89 -24.27 -3.24
C ALA A 150 -13.26 -24.40 -3.94
N LEU A 151 -13.78 -23.31 -4.50
CA LEU A 151 -15.04 -23.31 -5.22
C LEU A 151 -15.02 -24.26 -6.44
N LEU A 152 -13.87 -24.38 -7.10
CA LEU A 152 -13.64 -25.29 -8.22
C LEU A 152 -13.32 -26.74 -7.79
N GLY A 153 -13.29 -27.03 -6.49
CA GLY A 153 -12.96 -28.36 -5.96
C GLY A 153 -11.49 -28.76 -6.15
N LEU A 154 -10.60 -27.80 -6.41
CA LEU A 154 -9.17 -28.07 -6.61
C LEU A 154 -8.44 -28.23 -5.27
N PHE A 155 -8.89 -27.51 -4.25
CA PHE A 155 -8.35 -27.53 -2.89
C PHE A 155 -9.47 -27.77 -1.87
N ALA A 156 -9.13 -28.38 -0.73
CA ALA A 156 -10.06 -28.51 0.39
C ALA A 156 -10.37 -27.14 1.02
N TRP A 157 -11.60 -26.95 1.46
CA TRP A 157 -12.03 -25.70 2.12
C TRP A 157 -11.23 -25.35 3.37
N THR A 158 -10.74 -26.35 4.11
CA THR A 158 -9.90 -26.13 5.29
C THR A 158 -8.60 -25.41 4.93
N ILE A 159 -7.90 -25.90 3.89
CA ILE A 159 -6.66 -25.31 3.37
C ILE A 159 -6.94 -23.93 2.78
N ALA A 160 -8.03 -23.78 2.03
CA ALA A 160 -8.37 -22.50 1.41
C ALA A 160 -8.73 -21.43 2.45
N LEU A 161 -9.46 -21.76 3.52
CA LEU A 161 -9.78 -20.82 4.59
C LEU A 161 -8.53 -20.39 5.37
N GLU A 162 -7.62 -21.33 5.63
CA GLU A 162 -6.31 -21.02 6.22
C GLU A 162 -5.51 -20.08 5.31
N ALA A 163 -5.43 -20.39 4.01
CA ALA A 163 -4.77 -19.55 3.03
C ALA A 163 -5.39 -18.15 2.95
N ILE A 164 -6.72 -18.03 3.00
CA ILE A 164 -7.42 -16.73 3.03
C ILE A 164 -7.00 -15.93 4.27
N GLY A 165 -6.97 -16.55 5.45
CA GLY A 165 -6.57 -15.89 6.69
C GLY A 165 -5.15 -15.33 6.61
N LEU A 166 -4.20 -16.14 6.14
CA LEU A 166 -2.82 -15.73 5.94
C LEU A 166 -2.67 -14.64 4.86
N SER A 167 -3.38 -14.78 3.75
CA SER A 167 -3.43 -13.78 2.67
C SER A 167 -3.89 -12.41 3.14
N VAL A 168 -4.88 -12.36 4.04
CA VAL A 168 -5.34 -11.09 4.64
C VAL A 168 -4.23 -10.47 5.48
N LEU A 169 -3.57 -11.24 6.35
CA LEU A 169 -2.51 -10.75 7.22
C LEU A 169 -1.31 -10.23 6.41
N LEU A 170 -0.84 -11.01 5.45
CA LEU A 170 0.27 -10.67 4.56
C LEU A 170 -0.04 -9.43 3.71
N GLY A 171 -1.21 -9.41 3.07
CA GLY A 171 -1.62 -8.28 2.24
C GLY A 171 -1.84 -6.99 3.03
N LEU A 172 -2.34 -7.08 4.27
CA LEU A 172 -2.49 -5.91 5.15
C LEU A 172 -1.14 -5.38 5.66
N LEU A 173 -0.20 -6.27 6.00
CA LEU A 173 1.18 -5.88 6.34
C LEU A 173 1.83 -5.12 5.18
N PHE A 174 1.73 -5.68 3.97
CA PHE A 174 2.28 -5.06 2.76
C PHE A 174 1.62 -3.71 2.46
N THR A 175 0.29 -3.63 2.64
CA THR A 175 -0.48 -2.38 2.50
C THR A 175 -0.02 -1.31 3.50
N ALA A 176 0.18 -1.68 4.77
CA ALA A 176 0.62 -0.78 5.81
C ALA A 176 2.02 -0.22 5.51
N PHE A 177 2.95 -1.10 5.12
CA PHE A 177 4.30 -0.73 4.72
C PHE A 177 4.29 0.28 3.57
N TYR A 178 3.67 -0.07 2.44
CA TYR A 178 3.65 0.83 1.27
C TYR A 178 2.90 2.12 1.52
N THR A 179 1.84 2.11 2.33
CA THR A 179 1.14 3.34 2.72
C THR A 179 2.06 4.26 3.51
N SER A 180 2.78 3.73 4.51
CA SER A 180 3.67 4.53 5.36
C SER A 180 4.84 5.13 4.59
N VAL A 181 5.54 4.34 3.77
CA VAL A 181 6.68 4.79 2.96
C VAL A 181 6.24 5.85 1.95
N THR A 182 5.08 5.65 1.33
CA THR A 182 4.57 6.60 0.32
C THR A 182 4.18 7.93 0.93
N LEU A 183 3.53 7.93 2.10
CA LEU A 183 3.19 9.17 2.80
C LEU A 183 4.45 9.89 3.29
N LEU A 184 5.47 9.15 3.75
CA LEU A 184 6.77 9.73 4.07
C LEU A 184 7.34 10.46 2.84
N LEU A 185 7.46 9.78 1.71
CA LEU A 185 8.02 10.37 0.50
C LEU A 185 7.19 11.56 -0.02
N SER A 186 5.87 11.48 0.07
CA SER A 186 4.96 12.59 -0.26
C SER A 186 5.18 13.80 0.65
N SER A 187 5.54 13.58 1.92
CA SER A 187 5.79 14.66 2.89
C SER A 187 7.13 15.38 2.73
N LEU A 188 8.07 14.78 1.99
CA LEU A 188 9.43 15.31 1.79
C LEU A 188 9.52 16.30 0.62
N THR A 189 8.48 16.44 -0.19
CA THR A 189 8.50 17.29 -1.39
C THR A 189 7.17 17.98 -1.63
N THR A 190 7.21 19.14 -2.27
CA THR A 190 6.00 19.83 -2.78
C THR A 190 5.63 19.37 -4.19
N ARG A 191 6.53 18.70 -4.90
CA ARG A 191 6.29 18.21 -6.26
C ARG A 191 5.96 16.72 -6.24
N LYS A 192 4.70 16.39 -6.52
CA LYS A 192 4.22 14.99 -6.57
C LYS A 192 5.04 14.08 -7.48
N SER A 193 5.58 14.59 -8.59
CA SER A 193 6.42 13.78 -9.50
C SER A 193 7.71 13.29 -8.84
N TYR A 194 8.31 14.07 -7.94
CA TYR A 194 9.50 13.63 -7.20
C TYR A 194 9.14 12.60 -6.12
N ALA A 195 7.99 12.76 -5.45
CA ALA A 195 7.50 11.75 -4.51
C ALA A 195 7.19 10.43 -5.25
N ALA A 196 6.56 10.52 -6.42
CA ALA A 196 6.24 9.39 -7.29
C ALA A 196 7.50 8.64 -7.72
N ALA A 197 8.54 9.36 -8.17
CA ALA A 197 9.84 8.79 -8.52
C ALA A 197 10.52 8.16 -7.30
N GLY A 198 10.43 8.81 -6.14
CA GLY A 198 10.95 8.29 -4.87
C GLY A 198 10.34 6.94 -4.49
N VAL A 199 9.03 6.75 -4.69
CA VAL A 199 8.35 5.47 -4.38
C VAL A 199 8.90 4.33 -5.24
N PHE A 200 9.11 4.58 -6.54
CA PHE A 200 9.75 3.62 -7.44
C PHE A 200 11.22 3.38 -7.08
N ALA A 201 11.97 4.44 -6.78
CA ALA A 201 13.38 4.35 -6.42
C ALA A 201 13.60 3.56 -5.14
N VAL A 202 12.79 3.77 -4.09
CA VAL A 202 12.87 2.98 -2.85
C VAL A 202 12.48 1.54 -3.10
N THR A 203 11.46 1.28 -3.92
CA THR A 203 11.01 -0.10 -4.14
C THR A 203 11.99 -0.88 -5.01
N PHE A 204 12.19 -0.45 -6.24
CA PHE A 204 12.98 -1.18 -7.23
C PHE A 204 14.48 -0.91 -7.09
N GLY A 205 14.87 0.27 -6.62
CA GLY A 205 16.26 0.61 -6.36
C GLY A 205 16.82 -0.06 -5.11
N LEU A 206 15.98 -0.60 -4.21
CA LEU A 206 16.44 -1.51 -3.15
C LEU A 206 16.37 -2.97 -3.60
N THR A 207 15.26 -3.37 -4.25
CA THR A 207 15.05 -4.77 -4.65
C THR A 207 16.09 -5.25 -5.67
N ILE A 208 16.23 -4.56 -6.80
CA ILE A 208 17.08 -5.04 -7.91
C ILE A 208 18.56 -5.12 -7.50
N PRO A 209 19.16 -4.10 -6.87
CA PRO A 209 20.57 -4.20 -6.45
C PRO A 209 20.78 -5.23 -5.34
N ALA A 210 19.82 -5.39 -4.41
CA ALA A 210 19.92 -6.40 -3.37
C ALA A 210 20.00 -7.81 -3.98
N ASP A 211 19.15 -8.13 -4.96
CA ASP A 211 19.14 -9.43 -5.64
C ASP A 211 20.44 -9.68 -6.41
N ILE A 212 20.94 -8.67 -7.14
CA ILE A 212 22.19 -8.75 -7.90
C ILE A 212 23.38 -8.95 -6.95
N LEU A 213 23.46 -8.18 -5.87
CA LEU A 213 24.57 -8.25 -4.92
C LEU A 213 24.53 -9.56 -4.12
N ALA A 214 23.36 -9.99 -3.66
CA ALA A 214 23.21 -11.25 -2.93
C ALA A 214 23.65 -12.45 -3.77
N SER A 215 23.24 -12.49 -5.05
CA SER A 215 23.64 -13.55 -5.99
C SER A 215 25.12 -13.49 -6.36
N SER A 216 25.69 -12.29 -6.55
CA SER A 216 27.09 -12.13 -6.95
C SER A 216 28.07 -12.40 -5.80
N ILE A 217 27.73 -12.02 -4.58
CA ILE A 217 28.56 -12.17 -3.38
C ILE A 217 28.32 -13.52 -2.69
N GLY A 218 27.16 -14.15 -2.93
CA GLY A 218 26.75 -15.37 -2.25
C GLY A 218 26.31 -15.14 -0.81
N ASN A 219 25.86 -13.93 -0.48
CA ASN A 219 25.40 -13.56 0.87
C ASN A 219 23.92 -13.15 0.85
N SER A 220 23.05 -14.02 1.37
CA SER A 220 21.60 -13.78 1.42
C SER A 220 21.20 -12.69 2.40
N ALA A 221 22.07 -12.28 3.34
CA ALA A 221 21.77 -11.18 4.26
C ALA A 221 21.59 -9.83 3.55
N LEU A 222 22.09 -9.69 2.32
CA LEU A 222 21.89 -8.49 1.51
C LEU A 222 20.43 -8.33 1.06
N LEU A 223 19.65 -9.42 1.04
CA LEU A 223 18.25 -9.38 0.65
C LEU A 223 17.35 -8.71 1.71
N TYR A 224 17.79 -8.60 2.97
CA TYR A 224 17.07 -7.84 4.03
C TYR A 224 16.91 -6.34 3.72
N VAL A 225 17.62 -5.83 2.71
CA VAL A 225 17.46 -4.45 2.24
C VAL A 225 16.24 -4.30 1.34
N SER A 226 15.77 -5.40 0.73
CA SER A 226 14.64 -5.44 -0.18
C SER A 226 13.34 -5.71 0.57
N PRO A 227 12.41 -4.74 0.65
CA PRO A 227 11.13 -4.96 1.31
C PRO A 227 10.28 -6.05 0.63
N TRP A 228 10.53 -6.30 -0.66
CA TRP A 228 9.90 -7.38 -1.40
C TRP A 228 10.38 -8.74 -0.91
N GLU A 229 11.70 -8.92 -0.75
CA GLU A 229 12.26 -10.19 -0.26
C GLU A 229 11.92 -10.43 1.22
N ASP A 230 11.85 -9.39 2.04
CA ASP A 230 11.35 -9.49 3.41
C ASP A 230 9.89 -10.00 3.44
N TYR A 231 9.04 -9.45 2.57
CA TYR A 231 7.67 -9.91 2.41
C TYR A 231 7.61 -11.36 1.90
N LEU A 232 8.46 -11.74 0.94
CA LEU A 232 8.53 -13.11 0.44
C LEU A 232 9.01 -14.09 1.51
N ALA A 233 9.97 -13.72 2.34
CA ALA A 233 10.43 -14.56 3.47
C ALA A 233 9.27 -14.87 4.42
N LEU A 234 8.48 -13.85 4.75
CA LEU A 234 7.29 -14.02 5.58
C LEU A 234 6.21 -14.87 4.88
N ALA A 235 5.95 -14.63 3.59
CA ALA A 235 4.97 -15.39 2.82
C ALA A 235 5.37 -16.87 2.70
N ARG A 236 6.65 -17.18 2.44
CA ARG A 236 7.17 -18.55 2.41
C ARG A 236 6.92 -19.25 3.75
N ALA A 237 7.28 -18.60 4.86
CA ALA A 237 7.09 -19.15 6.19
C ALA A 237 5.60 -19.34 6.53
N ALA A 238 4.74 -18.37 6.20
CA ALA A 238 3.32 -18.42 6.46
C ALA A 238 2.63 -19.58 5.74
N PHE A 239 2.93 -19.79 4.45
CA PHE A 239 2.34 -20.87 3.66
C PHE A 239 3.04 -22.22 3.81
N GLY A 240 4.19 -22.27 4.50
CA GLY A 240 4.99 -23.49 4.65
C GLY A 240 5.72 -23.92 3.38
N ALA A 241 6.10 -22.97 2.52
CA ALA A 241 6.86 -23.24 1.31
C ALA A 241 8.35 -23.54 1.62
N SER A 242 8.95 -24.43 0.83
CA SER A 242 10.36 -24.81 0.97
C SER A 242 11.32 -23.78 0.35
N GLY A 243 12.59 -23.78 0.79
CA GLY A 243 13.65 -22.93 0.22
C GLY A 243 13.80 -21.57 0.91
N ASN A 244 14.00 -21.57 2.24
CA ASN A 244 14.14 -20.33 2.99
C ASN A 244 15.53 -19.69 2.81
N GLN A 245 15.57 -18.50 2.20
CA GLN A 245 16.83 -17.73 2.02
C GLN A 245 17.08 -16.72 3.16
N LEU A 246 16.01 -16.34 3.87
CA LEU A 246 15.96 -15.26 4.85
C LEU A 246 15.17 -15.70 6.07
N ASP A 247 15.60 -15.34 7.27
CA ASP A 247 14.85 -15.65 8.48
C ASP A 247 13.61 -14.75 8.60
N TRP A 248 12.43 -15.35 8.52
CA TRP A 248 11.16 -14.62 8.55
C TRP A 248 10.94 -13.71 9.77
N PRO A 249 11.45 -14.01 11.00
CA PRO A 249 11.26 -13.11 12.13
C PRO A 249 11.99 -11.78 11.94
N TRP A 250 13.20 -11.82 11.36
CA TRP A 250 13.99 -10.63 11.07
C TRP A 250 13.36 -9.81 9.94
N ALA A 251 12.93 -10.47 8.87
CA ALA A 251 12.20 -9.83 7.78
C ALA A 251 10.93 -9.11 8.28
N LEU A 252 10.14 -9.76 9.14
CA LEU A 252 8.96 -9.16 9.76
C LEU A 252 9.33 -7.96 10.66
N ALA A 253 10.38 -8.10 11.47
CA ALA A 253 10.85 -7.02 12.32
C ALA A 253 11.28 -5.79 11.50
N ILE A 254 12.01 -6.00 10.39
CA ILE A 254 12.44 -4.94 9.49
C ILE A 254 11.24 -4.22 8.87
N LEU A 255 10.26 -4.95 8.34
CA LEU A 255 9.06 -4.34 7.74
C LEU A 255 8.26 -3.53 8.76
N LEU A 256 8.07 -4.05 9.99
CA LEU A 256 7.34 -3.34 11.04
C LEU A 256 8.10 -2.11 11.52
N VAL A 257 9.41 -2.23 11.77
CA VAL A 257 10.25 -1.11 12.19
C VAL A 257 10.27 -0.03 11.11
N ALA A 258 10.49 -0.40 9.85
CA ALA A 258 10.46 0.54 8.74
C ALA A 258 9.11 1.24 8.60
N THR A 259 8.00 0.53 8.80
CA THR A 259 6.64 1.10 8.79
C THR A 259 6.45 2.13 9.91
N VAL A 260 6.86 1.79 11.14
CA VAL A 260 6.76 2.67 12.31
C VAL A 260 7.65 3.90 12.14
N VAL A 261 8.90 3.69 11.71
CA VAL A 261 9.87 4.76 11.44
C VAL A 261 9.33 5.70 10.36
N ALA A 262 8.87 5.17 9.22
CA ALA A 262 8.32 6.01 8.15
C ALA A 262 7.12 6.83 8.62
N SER A 263 6.21 6.22 9.38
CA SER A 263 5.04 6.91 9.96
C SER A 263 5.45 8.00 10.96
N LEU A 264 6.43 7.71 11.83
CA LEU A 264 6.95 8.65 12.82
C LEU A 264 7.65 9.84 12.15
N PHE A 265 8.53 9.59 11.18
CA PHE A 265 9.21 10.65 10.43
C PHE A 265 8.22 11.54 9.67
N THR A 266 7.18 10.94 9.07
CA THR A 266 6.09 11.71 8.44
C THR A 266 5.41 12.62 9.47
N TYR A 267 5.10 12.11 10.66
CA TYR A 267 4.48 12.89 11.73
C TYR A 267 5.36 14.04 12.22
N LEU A 268 6.64 13.78 12.48
CA LEU A 268 7.60 14.81 12.88
C LEU A 268 7.75 15.89 11.81
N ARG A 269 7.78 15.48 10.54
CA ARG A 269 7.85 16.41 9.41
C ARG A 269 6.63 17.32 9.35
N MET A 270 5.42 16.78 9.52
CA MET A 270 4.19 17.59 9.50
C MET A 270 4.16 18.63 10.62
N LYS A 271 4.63 18.28 11.82
CA LYS A 271 4.77 19.25 12.93
C LYS A 271 5.77 20.36 12.62
N ALA A 272 6.89 20.03 11.98
CA ALA A 272 7.92 21.02 11.67
C ALA A 272 7.47 22.04 10.60
N VAL A 273 6.56 21.66 9.69
CA VAL A 273 6.04 22.57 8.65
C VAL A 273 5.22 23.72 9.25
N GLU A 274 4.48 23.48 10.34
CA GLU A 274 3.67 24.51 11.02
C GLU A 274 4.53 25.68 11.53
N VAL A 275 5.70 25.37 12.09
CA VAL A 275 6.58 26.35 12.77
C VAL A 275 7.23 27.35 11.82
N VAL A 276 7.40 27.02 10.54
CA VAL A 276 8.10 27.87 9.56
C VAL A 276 7.15 28.84 8.86
N SER A 277 5.83 28.61 8.94
CA SER A 277 4.80 29.39 8.25
C SER A 277 4.03 30.38 9.12
N GLY A 278 4.34 30.46 10.42
CA GLY A 278 3.78 31.44 11.35
C GLY A 278 4.83 32.47 11.76
#